data_AF-A0A133KNE0-F1
#
_entry.id   AF-A0A133KNE0-F1
#
_cell.length_a   1.000
_cell.length_b   1.000
_cell.length_c   1.000
_cell.angle_alpha   90.00
_cell.angle_beta   90.00
_cell.angle_gamma   90.00
#
_symmetry.space_group_name_H-M   'P 1'
#
loop_
_entity.id
_entity.type
_entity.pdbx_description
1 polymer ?
#
loop_
_entity_poly.entity_id
_entity_poly.type
_entity_poly.pdbx_seq_one_letter_code
_entity_poly.pdbx_strand_id
1 'polypeptide(L)' 'MKTVHYYENQQHILSQLVNRVPVCGQDIRIKGRNGKIKDILEITENVYRVQVQFEPAAKKRTVTVDNKKKRR' A
#
# COMPACT_ATOMS: atom_id res chain seq x y z
N MET A 1 17.48 -9.34 13.05
CA MET A 1 16.08 -8.93 12.75
C MET A 1 16.10 -7.46 12.36
N LYS A 2 15.32 -7.05 11.36
CA LYS A 2 15.35 -5.69 10.78
C LYS A 2 13.97 -5.06 10.86
N THR A 3 13.88 -3.81 11.27
CA THR A 3 12.63 -3.05 11.33
C THR A 3 12.40 -2.34 10.00
N VAL A 4 11.28 -2.64 9.34
CA VAL A 4 10.89 -2.03 8.08
C VAL A 4 9.66 -1.15 8.30
N HIS A 5 9.78 0.11 7.92
CA HIS A 5 8.68 1.08 7.91
C HIS A 5 8.26 1.33 6.46
N TYR A 6 7.03 0.95 6.13
CA TYR A 6 6.44 1.14 4.81
C TYR A 6 5.74 2.50 4.71
N TYR A 7 6.05 3.24 3.65
CA TYR A 7 5.49 4.57 3.35
C TYR A 7 4.91 4.63 1.93
N GLU A 8 3.86 5.42 1.76
CA GLU A 8 3.29 5.81 0.46
C GLU A 8 3.18 7.34 0.42
N ASN A 9 3.85 8.01 -0.53
CA ASN A 9 3.77 9.47 -0.72
C ASN A 9 3.88 10.31 0.57
N GLN A 10 4.75 9.89 1.51
CA GLN A 10 4.98 10.44 2.86
C GLN A 10 4.09 9.92 3.99
N GLN A 11 3.00 9.22 3.71
CA GLN A 11 2.17 8.59 4.73
C GLN A 11 2.78 7.28 5.22
N HIS A 12 2.91 7.13 6.54
CA HIS A 12 3.29 5.86 7.15
C HIS A 12 2.11 4.87 7.11
N ILE A 13 2.36 3.65 6.66
CA ILE A 13 1.32 2.63 6.48
C ILE A 13 1.47 1.51 7.48
N LEU A 14 2.66 0.95 7.60
CA LEU A 14 2.94 -0.22 8.40
C LEU A 14 4.38 -0.18 8.90
N SER A 15 4.59 -0.58 10.14
CA SER A 15 5.91 -0.93 10.67
C SER A 15 5.91 -2.41 10.98
N GLN A 16 6.94 -3.14 10.56
CA GLN A 16 7.05 -4.56 10.84
C GLN A 16 8.51 -4.95 11.08
N LEU A 17 8.72 -5.83 12.05
CA LEU A 17 10.00 -6.52 12.23
C LEU A 17 10.05 -7.70 11.26
N VAL A 18 11.03 -7.70 10.37
CA VAL A 18 11.22 -8.73 9.33
C VAL A 18 12.61 -9.32 9.39
N ASN A 19 12.74 -10.56 8.91
CA ASN A 19 14.04 -11.24 8.81
C ASN A 19 14.83 -10.80 7.57
N ARG A 20 14.13 -10.41 6.50
CA ARG A 20 14.71 -9.97 5.23
C ARG A 20 14.07 -8.66 4.80
N VAL A 21 14.91 -7.73 4.34
CA VAL A 21 14.43 -6.49 3.70
C VAL A 21 13.87 -6.89 2.34
N PRO A 22 12.71 -6.36 1.96
CA PRO A 22 12.15 -6.66 0.64
C PRO A 22 12.97 -5.96 -0.46
N VAL A 23 12.68 -6.24 -1.74
CA VAL A 23 13.51 -5.77 -2.88
C VAL A 23 12.75 -4.76 -3.74
N CYS A 24 13.44 -3.78 -4.32
CA CYS A 24 12.86 -2.85 -5.28
C CYS A 24 12.21 -3.60 -6.45
N GLY A 25 11.00 -3.18 -6.85
CA GLY A 25 10.22 -3.82 -7.91
C GLY A 25 9.42 -5.05 -7.49
N GLN A 26 9.59 -5.55 -6.26
CA GLN A 26 8.85 -6.68 -5.74
C GLN A 26 7.37 -6.33 -5.51
N ASP A 27 6.48 -7.25 -5.90
CA ASP A 27 5.06 -7.16 -5.61
C ASP A 27 4.78 -7.55 -4.15
N ILE A 28 4.01 -6.72 -3.46
CA ILE A 28 3.71 -6.87 -2.05
C ILE A 28 2.23 -6.58 -1.78
N ARG A 29 1.67 -7.29 -0.81
CA ARG A 29 0.31 -7.04 -0.32
C ARG A 29 0.38 -6.58 1.13
N ILE A 30 0.06 -5.32 1.38
CA ILE A 30 0.10 -4.70 2.70
C ILE A 30 -1.31 -4.23 3.06
N LYS A 31 -1.80 -4.64 4.24
CA LYS A 31 -3.15 -4.29 4.74
C LYS A 31 -4.26 -4.54 3.70
N GLY A 32 -4.18 -5.66 2.98
CA GLY A 32 -5.16 -6.06 1.97
C GLY A 32 -5.06 -5.32 0.63
N ARG A 33 -4.19 -4.31 0.50
CA ARG A 33 -3.94 -3.57 -0.75
C ARG A 33 -2.73 -4.16 -1.48
N ASN A 34 -2.86 -4.36 -2.79
CA ASN A 34 -1.74 -4.77 -3.64
C ASN A 34 -0.91 -3.54 -4.00
N GLY A 35 0.41 -3.71 -4.06
CA GLY A 35 1.33 -2.66 -4.43
C GLY A 35 2.69 -3.22 -4.82
N LYS A 36 3.57 -2.32 -5.22
CA LYS A 36 4.94 -2.60 -5.62
C LYS A 36 5.91 -1.73 -4.85
N ILE A 37 7.06 -2.30 -4.51
CA ILE A 37 8.12 -1.55 -3.84
C ILE A 37 8.83 -0.67 -4.87
N LYS A 38 8.90 0.63 -4.56
CA LYS A 38 9.50 1.64 -5.43
C LYS A 38 10.93 1.95 -5.02
N ASP A 39 11.15 2.14 -3.72
CA ASP A 39 12.43 2.58 -3.20
C ASP A 39 12.67 2.06 -1.78
N ILE A 40 13.94 1.91 -1.41
CA ILE A 40 14.37 1.39 -0.11
C ILE A 40 15.51 2.27 0.39
N LEU A 41 15.27 2.91 1.53
CA LEU A 41 16.24 3.75 2.22
C LEU A 41 16.63 3.10 3.55
N GLU A 42 17.91 2.90 3.77
CA GLU A 42 18.45 2.51 5.08
C GLU A 42 18.67 3.76 5.92
N ILE A 43 17.98 3.86 7.07
CA ILE A 43 18.12 5.01 7.99
C ILE A 43 19.20 4.72 9.03
N THR A 44 19.24 3.49 9.52
CA THR A 44 20.17 3.01 10.55
C THR A 44 20.42 1.53 10.31
N GLU A 45 21.46 0.95 10.92
CA GLU A 45 21.89 -0.45 10.70
C GLU A 45 20.77 -1.51 10.70
N ASN A 46 19.67 -1.28 11.43
CA ASN A 46 18.54 -2.21 11.51
C ASN A 46 17.19 -1.59 11.13
N VAL A 47 17.16 -0.36 10.64
CA VAL A 47 15.92 0.38 10.36
C VAL A 47 15.88 0.82 8.90
N TYR A 48 14.88 0.32 8.18
CA TYR A 48 14.68 0.58 6.76
C TYR A 48 13.35 1.30 6.53
N ARG A 49 13.38 2.27 5.63
CA ARG A 49 12.21 2.98 5.13
C ARG A 49 11.95 2.56 3.70
N VAL A 50 10.82 1.91 3.48
CA VAL A 50 10.45 1.34 2.18
C VAL A 50 9.32 2.16 1.60
N GLN A 51 9.52 2.72 0.42
CA GLN A 51 8.45 3.36 -0.34
C GLN A 51 7.70 2.31 -1.16
N VAL A 52 6.39 2.27 -0.98
CA VAL A 52 5.48 1.38 -1.69
C VAL A 52 4.50 2.22 -2.49
N GLN A 53 4.26 1.80 -3.72
CA GLN A 53 3.22 2.34 -4.58
C GLN A 53 2.09 1.33 -4.64
N PHE A 54 0.92 1.68 -4.10
CA PHE A 54 -0.26 0.83 -4.20
C PHE A 54 -0.97 1.01 -5.53
N GLU A 55 -1.65 -0.04 -5.96
CA GLU A 55 -2.60 0.08 -7.06
C GLU A 55 -3.73 1.04 -6.64
N PRO A 56 -4.18 1.92 -7.55
CA PRO A 56 -5.30 2.79 -7.27
C PRO A 56 -6.51 1.93 -6.91
N ALA A 57 -7.12 2.21 -5.75
CA ALA A 57 -8.35 1.54 -5.36
C ALA A 57 -9.35 1.76 -6.50
N ALA A 58 -9.81 0.67 -7.13
CA ALA A 58 -10.82 0.75 -8.16
C ALA A 58 -12.00 1.52 -7.56
N LYS A 59 -12.21 2.75 -8.05
CA LYS A 59 -13.39 3.53 -7.69
C LYS A 59 -14.56 2.69 -8.14
N LYS A 60 -15.21 1.99 -7.21
CA LYS A 60 -16.55 1.47 -7.47
C LYS A 60 -17.36 2.71 -7.80
N ARG A 61 -17.60 2.94 -9.09
CA ARG A 61 -18.62 3.90 -9.52
C ARG A 61 -19.89 3.37 -8.86
N THR A 62 -20.30 3.97 -7.76
CA THR A 62 -21.67 3.89 -7.31
C THR A 62 -22.48 4.56 -8.39
N VAL A 63 -22.80 3.80 -9.44
CA VAL A 63 -23.90 4.13 -10.31
C VAL A 63 -25.12 3.82 -9.45
N THR A 64 -25.52 4.79 -8.62
CA THR A 64 -26.90 4.89 -8.20
C THR A 64 -27.69 5.11 -9.49
N VAL A 65 -28.07 4.02 -10.14
CA VAL A 65 -29.12 4.05 -11.14
C VAL A 65 -30.36 4.43 -10.34
N ASP A 66 -30.69 5.72 -10.42
CA ASP A 66 -31.97 6.29 -10.06
C ASP A 66 -33.04 5.60 -10.91
N ASN A 67 -33.43 4.39 -10.51
CA ASN A 67 -34.42 3.63 -11.24
C ASN A 67 -35.79 4.08 -10.77
N LYS A 68 -36.22 5.19 -11.36
CA LYS A 68 -37.62 5.60 -11.53
C LYS A 68 -38.55 4.38 -11.55
N LYS A 69 -39.33 4.20 -10.48
CA LYS A 69 -40.70 3.68 -10.60
C LYS A 69 -41.67 4.72 -10.09
N LYS A 70 -42.06 5.58 -11.03
CA LYS A 70 -43.23 6.47 -10.94
C LYS A 70 -44.49 5.63 -11.19
N ARG A 71 -45.47 5.77 -10.28
CA ARG A 71 -46.93 5.50 -10.37
C ARG A 71 -47.43 4.06 -10.64
N ARG A 72 -48.20 3.53 -9.67
CA ARG A 72 -49.62 3.22 -9.88
C ARG A 72 -50.41 3.71 -8.66
#